data_AF-A0A9E2UK01-F1
#
_entry.id   AF-A0A9E2UK01-F1
#
_cell.length_a   1.000
_cell.length_b   1.000
_cell.length_c   1.000
_cell.angle_alpha   90.00
_cell.angle_beta   90.00
_cell.angle_gamma   90.00
#
_symmetry.space_group_name_H-M   'P 1'
#
loop_
_entity.id
_entity.type
_entity.pdbx_description
1 polymer ?
#
loop_
_entity_poly.entity_id
_entity_poly.type
_entity_poly.pdbx_seq_one_letter_code
_entity_poly.pdbx_strand_id
1 'polypeptide(L)'
;MIARFRAFVRSHWPALRLRTILLSVLMFAAILPGLSAIFLRVYENTLVRQTEAELIAQAAALSAAAEADWPGVVLIPFDPAARRAPGYYQPEAATIDLGSTPILPARPPARTAAAPPDPEAVAVAARLDPVMERTSRTTLASILFLDRRGVVIRGHD
;
A
#
# COMPACT_ATOMS: atom_id res chain seq x y z
N MET A 1 3.98 11.02 41.16
CA MET A 1 5.02 10.51 40.22
C MET A 1 6.14 11.52 39.96
N ILE A 2 5.83 12.79 39.68
CA ILE A 2 6.83 13.84 39.38
C ILE A 2 7.88 14.03 40.49
N ALA A 3 7.50 13.94 41.77
CA ALA A 3 8.43 14.11 42.90
C ALA A 3 9.52 13.03 42.98
N ARG A 4 9.18 11.75 42.71
CA ARG A 4 10.15 10.63 42.70
C ARG A 4 11.11 10.76 41.52
N PHE A 5 10.61 11.15 40.35
CA PHE A 5 11.43 11.40 39.18
C PHE A 5 12.43 12.54 39.44
N ARG A 6 11.97 13.65 40.03
CA ARG A 6 12.83 14.80 40.34
C ARG A 6 13.92 14.46 41.35
N ALA A 7 13.61 13.66 42.38
CA ALA A 7 14.58 13.21 43.38
C ALA A 7 15.63 12.25 42.79
N PHE A 8 15.21 11.34 41.91
CA PHE A 8 16.11 10.43 41.19
C PHE A 8 17.09 11.19 40.30
N VAL A 9 16.57 12.15 39.52
CA VAL A 9 17.38 13.03 38.66
C VAL A 9 18.38 13.81 39.52
N ARG A 10 17.94 14.43 40.61
CA ARG A 10 18.82 15.23 41.49
C ARG A 10 19.90 14.39 42.19
N SER A 11 19.61 13.14 42.50
CA SER A 11 20.56 12.17 43.07
C SER A 11 21.59 11.66 42.05
N HIS A 12 21.23 11.63 40.77
CA HIS A 12 22.10 11.16 39.69
C HIS A 12 22.71 12.30 38.85
N TRP A 13 22.45 13.56 39.20
CA TRP A 13 22.98 14.72 38.45
C TRP A 13 24.29 15.20 39.07
N PRO A 14 25.46 14.81 38.53
CA PRO A 14 26.73 15.41 38.94
C PRO A 14 26.77 16.89 38.55
N ALA A 15 27.63 17.68 39.20
CA ALA A 15 27.99 19.01 38.72
C ALA A 15 28.72 18.87 37.37
N LEU A 16 27.94 18.85 36.29
CA LEU A 16 28.45 18.72 34.92
C LEU A 16 29.40 19.88 34.65
N ARG A 17 30.64 19.56 34.30
CA ARG A 17 31.63 20.56 33.88
C ARG A 17 31.14 21.19 32.58
N LEU A 18 31.48 22.46 32.35
CA LEU A 18 31.09 23.18 31.11
C LEU A 18 31.47 22.40 29.84
N ARG A 19 32.66 21.78 29.84
CA ARG A 19 33.13 20.92 28.73
C ARG A 19 32.21 19.74 28.43
N THR A 20 31.61 19.12 29.45
CA THR A 20 30.69 17.99 29.24
C THR A 20 29.34 18.46 28.72
N ILE A 21 28.87 19.64 29.13
CA ILE A 21 27.64 20.23 28.59
C ILE A 21 27.83 20.57 27.11
N LEU A 22 28.92 21.27 26.78
CA LEU A 22 29.25 21.64 25.39
C LEU A 22 29.42 20.39 24.52
N LEU A 23 30.17 19.39 24.99
CA LEU A 23 30.33 18.13 24.26
C LEU A 23 28.99 17.44 24.01
N SER A 24 28.12 17.31 25.02
CA SER A 24 26.81 16.68 24.87
C SER A 24 25.92 17.42 23.86
N VAL A 25 25.91 18.76 23.91
CA VAL A 25 25.14 19.57 22.96
C VAL A 25 25.68 19.41 21.53
N LEU A 26 27.01 19.50 21.34
CA LEU A 26 27.61 19.30 20.03
C LEU A 26 27.37 17.88 19.50
N MET A 27 27.47 16.86 20.36
CA MET A 27 27.23 15.47 19.96
C MET A 27 25.77 15.25 19.60
N PHE A 28 24.83 15.81 20.37
CA PHE A 28 23.41 15.77 20.03
C PHE A 28 23.13 16.44 18.68
N ALA A 29 23.68 17.64 18.46
CA ALA A 29 23.57 18.35 17.19
C ALA A 29 24.17 17.57 16.02
N ALA A 30 25.28 16.84 16.24
CA ALA A 30 25.93 16.04 15.21
C ALA A 30 25.16 14.76 14.84
N ILE A 31 24.44 14.13 15.77
CA ILE A 31 23.66 12.91 15.53
C ILE A 31 22.28 13.24 14.92
N LEU A 32 21.74 14.43 15.22
CA LEU A 32 20.41 14.86 14.79
C LEU A 32 20.12 14.62 13.29
N PRO A 33 21.02 14.95 12.34
CA PRO A 33 20.77 14.73 10.91
C PRO A 33 20.61 13.24 10.56
N GLY A 34 21.38 12.36 11.19
CA GLY A 34 21.33 10.92 10.96
C GLY A 34 20.02 10.30 11.46
N LEU A 35 19.58 10.69 12.65
CA LEU A 35 18.25 10.29 13.16
C LEU A 35 17.14 10.78 12.24
N SER A 36 17.17 12.06 11.83
CA SER A 36 16.17 12.63 10.91
C SER A 36 16.09 11.85 9.60
N ALA A 37 17.23 11.47 9.00
CA ALA A 37 17.25 10.68 7.78
C ALA A 37 16.60 9.29 7.94
N ILE A 38 16.81 8.63 9.09
CA ILE A 38 16.18 7.32 9.38
C ILE A 38 14.67 7.48 9.57
N PHE A 39 14.24 8.48 10.36
CA PHE A 39 12.81 8.74 10.57
C PHE A 39 12.08 9.08 9.27
N LEU A 40 12.69 9.88 8.39
CA LEU A 40 12.13 10.20 7.08
C LEU A 40 11.93 8.94 6.24
N ARG A 41 12.92 8.04 6.19
CA ARG A 41 12.78 6.77 5.45
C ARG A 41 11.65 5.88 5.98
N VAL A 42 11.52 5.78 7.31
CA VAL A 42 10.42 5.01 7.92
C VAL A 42 9.08 5.62 7.57
N TYR A 43 8.97 6.95 7.64
CA TYR A 43 7.76 7.67 7.26
C TYR A 43 7.40 7.47 5.79
N GLU A 44 8.37 7.64 4.89
CA GLU A 44 8.18 7.44 3.44
C GLU A 44 7.77 6.00 3.11
N ASN A 45 8.45 5.00 3.68
CA ASN A 45 8.08 3.59 3.50
C ASN A 45 6.66 3.29 4.04
N THR A 46 6.28 3.90 5.17
CA THR A 46 4.93 3.71 5.74
C THR A 46 3.87 4.32 4.83
N LEU A 47 4.10 5.53 4.32
CA LEU A 47 3.17 6.18 3.39
C LEU A 47 2.99 5.35 2.12
N VAL A 48 4.09 4.89 1.51
CA VAL A 48 4.01 4.10 0.28
C VAL A 48 3.29 2.78 0.51
N ARG A 49 3.59 2.07 1.61
CA ARG A 49 2.89 0.82 1.96
C ARG A 49 1.41 1.04 2.27
N GLN A 50 1.05 2.18 2.85
CA GLN A 50 -0.35 2.54 3.04
C GLN A 50 -1.06 2.75 1.70
N THR A 51 -0.42 3.44 0.75
CA THR A 51 -1.00 3.59 -0.60
C THR A 51 -1.09 2.25 -1.34
N GLU A 52 -0.09 1.38 -1.21
CA GLU A 52 -0.12 0.04 -1.79
C GLU A 52 -1.25 -0.81 -1.19
N ALA A 53 -1.42 -0.79 0.13
CA ALA A 53 -2.50 -1.50 0.82
C ALA A 53 -3.89 -1.01 0.38
N GLU A 54 -4.05 0.30 0.18
CA GLU A 54 -5.29 0.89 -0.33
C GLU A 54 -5.57 0.43 -1.77
N LEU A 55 -4.56 0.43 -2.64
CA LEU A 55 -4.69 -0.07 -4.02
C LEU A 55 -5.02 -1.57 -4.07
N ILE A 56 -4.41 -2.38 -3.20
CA ILE A 56 -4.74 -3.81 -3.06
C ILE A 56 -6.21 -3.99 -2.65
N ALA A 57 -6.68 -3.22 -1.67
CA ALA A 57 -8.07 -3.29 -1.21
C ALA A 57 -9.06 -2.90 -2.32
N GLN A 58 -8.78 -1.83 -3.06
CA GLN A 58 -9.61 -1.39 -4.17
C GLN A 58 -9.61 -2.41 -5.32
N ALA A 59 -8.45 -2.96 -5.67
CA ALA A 59 -8.33 -3.99 -6.70
C ALA A 59 -9.12 -5.26 -6.32
N ALA A 60 -9.00 -5.72 -5.07
CA ALA A 60 -9.73 -6.88 -4.56
C ALA A 60 -11.25 -6.68 -4.56
N ALA A 61 -11.72 -5.48 -4.19
CA ALA A 61 -13.14 -5.16 -4.22
C ALA A 61 -13.70 -5.09 -5.66
N LEU A 62 -12.96 -4.48 -6.58
CA LEU A 62 -13.36 -4.38 -7.99
C LEU A 62 -13.30 -5.73 -8.71
N SER A 63 -12.30 -6.57 -8.42
CA SER A 63 -12.20 -7.91 -8.99
C SER A 63 -13.35 -8.79 -8.49
N ALA A 64 -13.66 -8.77 -7.19
CA ALA A 64 -14.79 -9.50 -6.64
C ALA A 64 -16.14 -9.05 -7.24
N ALA A 65 -16.31 -7.75 -7.47
CA ALA A 65 -17.50 -7.22 -8.15
C ALA A 65 -17.58 -7.70 -9.61
N ALA A 66 -16.44 -7.77 -10.32
CA ALA A 66 -16.38 -8.31 -11.68
C ALA A 66 -16.71 -9.80 -11.75
N GLU A 67 -16.20 -10.59 -10.80
CA GLU A 67 -16.49 -12.02 -10.69
C GLU A 67 -17.97 -12.29 -10.42
N ALA A 68 -18.60 -11.49 -9.56
CA ALA A 68 -20.03 -11.61 -9.26
C ALA A 68 -20.92 -11.33 -10.48
N ASP A 69 -20.47 -10.47 -11.39
CA ASP A 69 -21.16 -10.10 -12.62
C ASP A 69 -20.76 -10.98 -13.82
N TRP A 70 -19.86 -11.95 -13.64
CA TRP A 70 -19.32 -12.74 -14.76
C TRP A 70 -20.38 -13.71 -15.34
N PRO A 71 -20.49 -13.83 -16.68
CA PRO A 71 -21.41 -14.78 -17.28
C PRO A 71 -21.14 -16.23 -16.84
N GLY A 72 -22.20 -16.96 -16.48
CA GLY A 72 -22.08 -18.36 -16.08
C GLY A 72 -21.58 -18.57 -14.64
N VAL A 73 -21.40 -17.51 -13.84
CA VAL A 73 -21.10 -17.65 -12.42
C VAL A 73 -22.29 -18.31 -11.71
N VAL A 74 -22.01 -19.37 -10.96
CA VAL A 74 -22.99 -19.97 -10.04
C VAL A 74 -22.72 -19.38 -8.67
N LEU A 75 -23.63 -18.52 -8.20
CA LEU A 75 -23.54 -17.98 -6.84
C LEU A 75 -23.82 -19.10 -5.84
N ILE A 76 -22.75 -19.71 -5.32
CA ILE A 76 -22.84 -20.68 -4.25
C ILE A 76 -23.13 -19.90 -2.95
N PRO A 77 -24.19 -20.26 -2.19
CA PRO A 77 -24.46 -19.63 -0.90
C PRO A 77 -23.23 -19.71 0.00
N PHE A 78 -22.88 -18.59 0.64
CA PHE A 78 -21.75 -18.54 1.55
C PHE A 78 -21.95 -19.51 2.72
N ASP A 79 -21.06 -20.49 2.86
CA ASP A 79 -20.98 -21.37 4.03
C ASP A 79 -20.03 -20.77 5.08
N PRO A 80 -20.52 -20.38 6.27
CA PRO A 80 -19.67 -19.89 7.35
C PRO A 80 -18.56 -20.88 7.79
N ALA A 81 -18.77 -22.19 7.60
CA ALA A 81 -17.78 -23.20 7.93
C ALA A 81 -16.57 -23.17 6.97
N ALA A 82 -16.74 -22.66 5.73
CA ALA A 82 -15.68 -22.52 4.75
C ALA A 82 -14.53 -21.62 5.26
N ARG A 83 -14.80 -20.68 6.18
CA ARG A 83 -13.77 -19.86 6.84
C ARG A 83 -12.72 -20.65 7.62
N ARG A 84 -13.07 -21.88 8.03
CA ARG A 84 -12.15 -22.77 8.76
C ARG A 84 -11.29 -23.62 7.81
N ALA A 85 -11.60 -23.65 6.52
CA ALA A 85 -10.84 -24.41 5.55
C ALA A 85 -9.42 -23.83 5.41
N PRO A 86 -8.37 -24.68 5.37
CA PRO A 86 -7.04 -24.22 5.02
C PRO A 86 -7.03 -23.49 3.68
N GLY A 87 -6.42 -22.31 3.62
CA GLY A 87 -6.34 -21.52 2.38
C GLY A 87 -7.55 -20.63 2.07
N TYR A 88 -8.55 -20.55 2.95
CA TYR A 88 -9.67 -19.61 2.79
C TYR A 88 -9.22 -18.14 2.81
N TYR A 89 -8.34 -17.78 3.76
CA TYR A 89 -7.79 -16.43 3.85
C TYR A 89 -6.50 -16.34 3.03
N GLN A 90 -6.51 -15.50 2.00
CA GLN A 90 -5.37 -15.23 1.13
C GLN A 90 -5.06 -13.72 1.16
N PRO A 91 -4.44 -13.21 2.25
CA PRO A 91 -4.13 -11.79 2.35
C PRO A 91 -2.96 -11.42 1.43
N GLU A 92 -3.15 -10.37 0.64
CA GLU A 92 -2.08 -9.75 -0.15
C GLU A 92 -1.44 -8.62 0.68
N ALA A 93 -0.15 -8.75 0.99
CA ALA A 93 0.57 -7.79 1.83
C ALA A 93 1.23 -6.69 1.00
N ALA A 94 1.27 -5.46 1.52
CA ALA A 94 2.07 -4.38 0.94
C ALA A 94 3.58 -4.68 1.10
N THR A 95 4.30 -4.73 -0.01
CA THR A 95 5.70 -5.20 -0.08
C THR A 95 6.72 -4.12 -0.40
N ILE A 96 6.28 -2.95 -0.91
CA ILE A 96 7.19 -1.92 -1.40
C ILE A 96 8.08 -1.37 -0.26
N ASP A 97 9.38 -1.30 -0.54
CA ASP A 97 10.39 -0.68 0.33
C ASP A 97 11.35 0.19 -0.50
N LEU A 98 11.37 1.49 -0.25
CA LEU A 98 12.18 2.46 -1.00
C LEU A 98 13.69 2.28 -0.77
N GLY A 99 14.09 1.59 0.29
CA GLY A 99 15.50 1.36 0.61
C GLY A 99 16.12 0.14 -0.07
N SER A 100 15.32 -0.88 -0.36
CA SER A 100 15.80 -2.18 -0.84
C SER A 100 15.18 -2.66 -2.16
N THR A 101 14.04 -2.10 -2.57
CA THR A 101 13.37 -2.54 -3.80
C THR A 101 14.12 -2.01 -5.02
N PRO A 102 14.54 -2.86 -5.97
CA PRO A 102 15.15 -2.40 -7.21
C PRO A 102 14.19 -1.51 -8.01
N ILE A 103 14.67 -0.37 -8.47
CA ILE A 103 13.90 0.51 -9.36
C ILE A 103 13.88 -0.12 -10.75
N LEU A 104 12.70 -0.55 -11.19
CA LEU A 104 12.47 -1.10 -12.53
C LEU A 104 12.38 0.02 -13.58
N PRO A 105 12.66 -0.25 -14.87
CA PRO A 105 12.39 0.71 -15.93
C PRO A 105 10.90 1.06 -15.99
N ALA A 106 10.60 2.22 -16.57
CA ALA A 106 9.23 2.64 -16.81
C ALA A 106 8.44 1.56 -17.56
N ARG A 107 7.15 1.42 -17.23
CA ARG A 107 6.24 0.52 -17.93
C ARG A 107 6.31 0.79 -19.44
N PRO A 108 6.57 -0.23 -20.29
CA PRO A 108 6.55 -0.05 -21.74
C PRO A 108 5.19 0.47 -22.22
N PRO A 109 5.14 1.22 -23.34
CA PRO A 109 3.88 1.67 -23.91
C PRO A 109 2.98 0.48 -24.27
N ALA A 110 1.67 0.69 -24.18
CA ALA A 110 0.69 -0.29 -24.60
C ALA A 110 0.92 -0.69 -26.06
N ARG A 111 0.74 -1.99 -26.35
CA ARG A 111 0.85 -2.54 -27.71
C ARG A 111 -0.53 -2.92 -28.19
N THR A 112 -0.77 -2.74 -29.49
CA THR A 112 -2.00 -3.22 -30.13
C THR A 112 -2.19 -4.71 -29.89
N ALA A 113 -3.36 -5.11 -29.41
CA ALA A 113 -3.67 -6.50 -29.15
C ALA A 113 -3.75 -7.30 -30.47
N ALA A 114 -3.16 -8.49 -30.48
CA ALA A 114 -3.18 -9.38 -31.65
C ALA A 114 -4.56 -10.01 -31.92
N ALA A 115 -5.42 -10.02 -30.91
CA ALA A 115 -6.77 -10.58 -30.98
C ALA A 115 -7.76 -9.62 -30.30
N PRO A 116 -9.04 -9.62 -30.74
CA PRO A 116 -10.07 -8.83 -30.09
C PRO A 116 -10.25 -9.28 -28.63
N PRO A 117 -10.63 -8.37 -27.71
CA PRO A 117 -10.87 -8.69 -26.30
C PRO A 117 -11.99 -9.72 -26.14
N ASP A 118 -11.96 -10.45 -25.02
CA ASP A 118 -13.01 -11.42 -24.69
C ASP A 118 -14.39 -10.73 -24.60
N PRO A 119 -15.40 -11.14 -25.39
CA PRO A 119 -16.70 -10.49 -25.40
C PRO A 119 -17.41 -10.52 -24.03
N GLU A 120 -17.20 -11.56 -23.22
CA GLU A 120 -17.77 -11.62 -21.87
C GLU A 120 -17.15 -10.56 -20.96
N ALA A 121 -15.82 -10.43 -21.03
CA ALA A 121 -15.07 -9.44 -20.27
C ALA A 121 -15.44 -8.00 -20.68
N VAL A 122 -15.68 -7.76 -21.97
CA VAL A 122 -16.19 -6.47 -22.48
C VAL A 122 -17.56 -6.15 -21.89
N ALA A 123 -18.46 -7.12 -21.83
CA ALA A 123 -19.79 -6.93 -21.26
C ALA A 123 -19.75 -6.63 -19.75
N VAL A 124 -18.87 -7.31 -19.01
CA VAL A 124 -18.63 -7.05 -17.57
C VAL A 124 -18.03 -5.66 -17.37
N ALA A 125 -16.99 -5.32 -18.15
CA ALA A 125 -16.34 -4.01 -18.07
C ALA A 125 -17.33 -2.87 -18.30
N ALA A 126 -18.25 -3.01 -19.27
CA ALA A 126 -19.29 -2.01 -19.54
C ALA A 126 -20.25 -1.80 -18.36
N ARG A 127 -20.53 -2.84 -17.56
CA ARG A 127 -21.36 -2.73 -16.34
C ARG A 127 -20.59 -2.09 -15.19
N LEU A 128 -19.30 -2.39 -15.05
CA LEU A 128 -18.44 -1.85 -14.00
C LEU A 128 -17.93 -0.44 -14.28
N ASP A 129 -18.01 0.03 -15.53
CA ASP A 129 -17.47 1.34 -15.93
C ASP A 129 -17.90 2.50 -15.01
N PRO A 130 -19.18 2.64 -14.60
CA PRO A 130 -19.60 3.71 -13.70
C PRO A 130 -19.03 3.56 -12.28
N VAL A 131 -18.70 2.34 -11.85
CA VAL A 131 -18.08 2.07 -10.55
C VAL A 131 -16.60 2.45 -10.64
N MET A 132 -15.89 1.96 -11.66
CA MET A 132 -14.49 2.28 -11.88
C MET A 132 -14.26 3.78 -12.06
N GLU A 133 -15.10 4.47 -12.84
CA GLU A 133 -15.00 5.92 -13.04
C GLU A 133 -15.18 6.70 -11.73
N ARG A 134 -16.18 6.32 -10.90
CA ARG A 134 -16.37 6.97 -9.60
C ARG A 134 -15.24 6.68 -8.63
N THR A 135 -14.75 5.44 -8.59
CA THR A 135 -13.60 5.04 -7.76
C THR A 135 -12.36 5.84 -8.17
N SER A 136 -12.03 5.89 -9.47
CA SER A 136 -10.91 6.68 -10.00
C SER A 136 -11.04 8.16 -9.64
N ARG A 137 -12.22 8.76 -9.85
CA ARG A 137 -12.46 10.18 -9.51
C ARG A 137 -12.27 10.50 -8.03
N THR A 138 -12.64 9.59 -7.13
CA THR A 138 -12.53 9.81 -5.68
C THR A 138 -11.12 9.51 -5.15
N THR A 139 -10.48 8.46 -5.66
CA THR A 139 -9.22 7.93 -5.13
C THR A 139 -8.00 8.43 -5.89
N LEU A 140 -8.19 9.00 -7.08
CA LEU A 140 -7.16 9.36 -8.06
C LEU A 140 -6.31 8.16 -8.53
N ALA A 141 -6.75 6.94 -8.24
CA ALA A 141 -6.08 5.73 -8.71
C ALA A 141 -6.37 5.51 -10.20
N SER A 142 -5.32 5.18 -10.97
CA SER A 142 -5.50 4.65 -12.33
C SER A 142 -5.93 3.18 -12.25
N ILE A 143 -7.01 2.84 -12.94
CA ILE A 143 -7.61 1.50 -12.92
C ILE A 143 -7.56 0.94 -14.34
N LEU A 144 -6.99 -0.26 -14.48
CA LEU A 144 -6.98 -1.00 -15.74
C LEU A 144 -7.80 -2.28 -15.58
N PHE A 145 -8.75 -2.49 -16.49
CA PHE A 145 -9.50 -3.73 -16.59
C PHE A 145 -8.96 -4.56 -17.77
N LEU A 146 -8.53 -5.78 -17.47
CA LEU A 146 -7.87 -6.68 -18.41
C LEU A 146 -8.72 -7.93 -18.64
N ASP A 147 -8.70 -8.48 -19.85
CA ASP A 147 -9.20 -9.83 -20.09
C ASP A 147 -8.18 -10.90 -19.61
N ARG A 148 -8.57 -12.16 -19.61
CA ARG A 148 -7.72 -13.31 -19.23
C ARG A 148 -6.45 -13.49 -20.07
N ARG A 149 -6.34 -12.83 -21.23
CA ARG A 149 -5.15 -12.83 -22.10
C ARG A 149 -4.30 -11.58 -21.90
N GLY A 150 -4.65 -10.72 -20.93
CA GLY A 150 -3.95 -9.47 -20.66
C GLY A 150 -4.29 -8.35 -21.65
N VAL A 151 -5.39 -8.47 -22.41
CA VAL A 151 -5.86 -7.38 -23.29
C VAL A 151 -6.55 -6.33 -22.44
N VAL A 152 -6.10 -5.08 -22.53
CA VAL A 152 -6.74 -3.95 -21.87
C VAL A 152 -8.08 -3.67 -22.53
N ILE A 153 -9.16 -3.75 -21.74
CA ILE A 153 -10.53 -3.42 -22.17
C ILE A 153 -10.87 -1.99 -21.78
N ARG A 154 -10.44 -1.56 -20.59
CA ARG A 154 -10.73 -0.23 -20.04
C ARG A 154 -9.55 0.28 -19.20
N GLY A 155 -9.34 1.59 -19.22
CA GLY A 155 -8.34 2.28 -18.40
C GLY A 155 -7.82 3.56 -19.05
N HIS A 156 -7.03 4.33 -18.30
CA HIS A 156 -6.32 5.51 -18.81
C HIS A 156 -4.85 5.15 -19.02
N ASP A 157 -4.25 5.67 -20.10
CA ASP A 157 -2.81 5.54 -20.36
C ASP A 157 -1.97 6.37 -19.38
#